data_AF-A0A661NWI4-F1
#
_entry.id   AF-A0A661NWI4-F1
#
_cell.length_a   1.000
_cell.length_b   1.000
_cell.length_c   1.000
_cell.angle_alpha   90.00
_cell.angle_beta   90.00
_cell.angle_gamma   90.00
#
_symmetry.space_group_name_H-M   'P 1'
#
loop_
_entity.id
_entity.type
_entity.pdbx_description
1 polymer ?
#
loop_
_entity_poly.entity_id
_entity_poly.type
_entity_poly.pdbx_seq_one_letter_code
_entity_poly.pdbx_strand_id
1 'polypeptide(L)'
;MIYREEIRLETEHEMQIIDITHEIEKVVERSKIKDGIVNIFVPGSTGAITTIEYEPGLLHDLPAALERIAPSNAYYKHEERWHDGNGRSHVKA
;
A
#
# COMPACT_ATOMS: atom_id res chain seq x y z
N MET A 1 2.82 -14.54 -22.77
CA MET A 1 3.82 -13.44 -22.69
C MET A 1 3.80 -12.92 -21.26
N ILE A 2 4.94 -12.63 -20.66
CA ILE A 2 5.04 -12.05 -19.31
C ILE A 2 5.81 -10.74 -19.44
N TYR A 3 5.27 -9.66 -18.88
CA TYR A 3 5.92 -8.36 -18.78
C TYR A 3 6.02 -8.00 -17.29
N ARG A 4 7.16 -7.44 -16.87
CA ARG A 4 7.41 -7.05 -15.48
C ARG A 4 8.12 -5.70 -15.46
N GLU A 5 7.66 -4.83 -14.58
CA GLU A 5 8.29 -3.54 -14.27
C GLU A 5 8.28 -3.32 -12.76
N GLU A 6 9.17 -2.46 -12.27
CA GLU A 6 9.21 -2.02 -10.87
C GLU A 6 8.91 -0.52 -10.83
N ILE A 7 7.95 -0.13 -10.00
CA ILE A 7 7.65 1.28 -9.71
C ILE A 7 8.20 1.57 -8.31
N ARG A 8 8.93 2.67 -8.17
CA ARG A 8 9.46 3.14 -6.88
C ARG A 8 8.62 4.31 -6.39
N LEU A 9 8.21 4.23 -5.14
CA LEU A 9 7.42 5.24 -4.45
C LEU A 9 8.15 5.62 -3.17
N GLU A 10 8.09 6.91 -2.83
CA GLU A 10 8.57 7.42 -1.55
C GLU A 10 7.37 7.96 -0.79
N THR A 11 7.25 7.56 0.47
CA THR A 11 6.19 8.03 1.37
C THR A 11 6.75 9.09 2.31
N GLU A 12 6.00 10.16 2.54
CA GLU A 12 6.36 11.29 3.40
C GLU A 12 5.85 11.12 4.84
N HIS A 13 4.79 10.34 5.04
CA HIS A 13 4.19 10.09 6.35
C HIS A 13 3.54 8.71 6.46
N GLU A 14 3.24 8.27 7.68
CA GLU A 14 2.55 7.01 7.92
C GLU A 14 1.13 7.01 7.33
N MET A 15 0.68 5.84 6.85
CA MET A 15 -0.62 5.64 6.20
C MET A 15 -0.88 6.55 4.99
N GLN A 16 0.18 7.06 4.33
CA GLN A 16 0.02 7.79 3.09
C GLN A 16 -0.57 6.87 2.01
N ILE A 17 -1.65 7.33 1.38
CA ILE A 17 -2.27 6.68 0.23
C ILE A 17 -1.74 7.39 -1.01
N ILE A 18 -1.16 6.63 -1.93
CA ILE A 18 -0.62 7.13 -3.20
C ILE A 18 -1.43 6.49 -4.32
N ASP A 19 -2.06 7.30 -5.16
CA ASP A 19 -2.68 6.80 -6.38
C ASP A 19 -1.59 6.40 -7.39
N ILE A 20 -1.57 5.12 -7.75
CA ILE A 20 -0.65 4.56 -8.75
C ILE A 20 -1.34 4.20 -10.06
N THR A 21 -2.64 4.51 -10.22
CA THR A 21 -3.45 4.10 -11.38
C THR A 21 -2.79 4.49 -12.69
N HIS A 22 -2.38 5.75 -12.83
CA HIS A 22 -1.71 6.23 -14.04
C HIS A 22 -0.35 5.57 -14.30
N GLU A 23 0.41 5.23 -13.26
CA GLU A 23 1.68 4.52 -13.45
C GLU A 23 1.45 3.08 -13.93
N ILE A 24 0.42 2.41 -13.38
CA ILE A 24 0.02 1.07 -13.81
C ILE A 24 -0.51 1.08 -15.25
N GLU A 25 -1.33 2.07 -15.63
CA GLU A 25 -1.82 2.23 -17.01
C GLU A 25 -0.65 2.33 -18.02
N LYS A 26 0.38 3.12 -17.70
CA LYS A 26 1.58 3.25 -18.53
C LYS A 26 2.34 1.92 -18.64
N VAL A 27 2.45 1.15 -17.56
CA VAL A 27 3.07 -0.19 -17.56
C VAL A 27 2.29 -1.14 -18.47
N VAL A 28 0.95 -1.14 -18.38
CA VAL A 28 0.08 -1.97 -19.21
C VAL A 28 0.23 -1.59 -20.69
N GLU A 29 0.25 -0.30 -21.02
CA GLU A 29 0.45 0.16 -22.39
C GLU A 29 1.80 -0.31 -22.97
N ARG A 30 2.89 -0.17 -22.19
CA ARG A 30 4.24 -0.65 -22.58
C ARG A 30 4.30 -2.16 -22.77
N SER A 31 3.51 -2.92 -22.01
CA SER A 31 3.51 -4.39 -22.10
C SER A 31 3.03 -4.93 -23.46
N LYS A 32 2.22 -4.15 -24.18
CA LYS A 32 1.53 -4.54 -25.43
C LYS A 32 0.62 -5.78 -25.31
N ILE A 33 0.38 -6.29 -24.10
CA ILE A 33 -0.55 -7.39 -23.85
C ILE A 33 -1.97 -6.85 -24.04
N LYS A 34 -2.80 -7.54 -24.83
CA LYS A 34 -4.17 -7.12 -25.14
C LYS A 34 -5.21 -7.75 -24.21
N ASP A 35 -5.00 -9.01 -23.84
CA ASP A 35 -5.88 -9.76 -22.94
C ASP A 35 -5.02 -10.52 -21.94
N GLY A 36 -5.30 -10.35 -20.65
CA GLY A 36 -4.49 -10.95 -19.59
C GLY A 36 -4.86 -10.46 -18.19
N ILE A 37 -3.93 -10.64 -17.26
CA ILE A 37 -4.07 -10.25 -15.84
C ILE A 37 -2.91 -9.32 -15.49
N VAL A 38 -3.21 -8.26 -14.76
CA VAL A 38 -2.22 -7.40 -14.11
C VAL A 38 -2.09 -7.85 -12.66
N ASN A 39 -0.88 -8.21 -12.25
CA ASN A 39 -0.56 -8.48 -10.86
C ASN A 39 0.27 -7.31 -10.31
N ILE A 40 -0.24 -6.67 -9.26
CA ILE A 40 0.45 -5.60 -8.54
C ILE A 40 0.85 -6.17 -7.19
N PHE A 41 2.14 -6.06 -6.86
CA PHE A 41 2.69 -6.62 -5.64
C PHE A 41 3.61 -5.60 -4.97
N VAL A 42 3.35 -5.32 -3.70
CA VAL A 42 4.24 -4.52 -2.85
C VAL A 42 5.17 -5.47 -2.09
N PRO A 43 6.49 -5.44 -2.35
CA PRO A 43 7.43 -6.25 -1.57
C PRO A 43 7.55 -5.69 -0.16
N GLY A 44 7.35 -6.54 0.85
CA GLY A 44 7.42 -6.16 2.26
C GLY A 44 6.20 -6.64 3.03
N SER A 45 6.03 -6.11 4.24
CA SER A 45 4.95 -6.50 5.13
C SER A 45 4.36 -5.35 5.93
N THR A 46 4.61 -4.11 5.49
CA THR A 46 4.15 -2.88 6.15
C THR A 46 3.50 -1.91 5.17
N GLY A 47 3.14 -2.38 3.97
CA GLY A 47 2.43 -1.64 2.95
C GLY A 47 1.45 -2.56 2.23
N ALA A 48 0.38 -1.98 1.68
CA ALA A 48 -0.71 -2.71 1.04
C ALA A 48 -1.05 -2.13 -0.32
N ILE A 49 -1.67 -2.94 -1.17
CA ILE A 49 -2.29 -2.53 -2.43
C ILE A 49 -3.79 -2.71 -2.28
N THR A 50 -4.56 -1.67 -2.57
CA THR A 50 -6.02 -1.74 -2.57
C THR A 50 -6.59 -0.93 -3.73
N THR A 51 -7.88 -1.08 -3.97
CA THR A 51 -8.66 -0.20 -4.85
C THR A 51 -9.66 0.58 -4.01
N ILE A 52 -9.74 1.87 -4.25
CA ILE A 52 -10.66 2.79 -3.57
C ILE A 52 -10.91 3.98 -4.48
N GLU A 53 -12.04 4.66 -4.32
CA GLU A 53 -12.23 5.96 -4.97
C GLU A 53 -11.25 6.97 -4.36
N TYR A 54 -10.42 7.57 -5.21
CA TYR A 54 -9.35 8.48 -4.79
C TYR A 54 -9.89 9.91 -4.63
N GLU A 55 -10.64 10.13 -3.56
CA GLU A 55 -11.26 11.42 -3.24
C GLU A 55 -10.96 11.85 -1.79
N PRO A 56 -10.93 13.16 -1.48
CA PRO A 56 -10.44 13.67 -0.19
C PRO A 56 -11.07 13.05 1.07
N GLY A 57 -12.36 12.71 1.05
CA GLY A 57 -13.06 12.07 2.16
C GLY A 57 -12.52 10.68 2.46
N LEU A 58 -12.45 9.80 1.47
CA LEU A 58 -11.92 8.45 1.62
C LEU A 58 -10.41 8.43 1.93
N LEU A 59 -9.66 9.42 1.44
CA LEU A 59 -8.26 9.60 1.84
C LEU A 59 -8.10 9.92 3.33
N HIS A 60 -9.14 10.46 3.97
CA HIS A 60 -9.20 10.64 5.42
C HIS A 60 -9.80 9.42 6.13
N ASP A 61 -10.88 8.85 5.59
CA ASP A 61 -11.67 7.82 6.28
C ASP A 61 -10.96 6.48 6.36
N LEU A 62 -10.21 6.07 5.33
CA LEU A 62 -9.48 4.81 5.36
C LEU A 62 -8.38 4.82 6.44
N PRO A 63 -7.45 5.81 6.50
CA PRO A 63 -6.49 5.90 7.59
C PRO A 63 -7.16 6.00 8.97
N ALA A 64 -8.25 6.75 9.09
CA ALA A 64 -8.99 6.87 10.35
C ALA A 64 -9.62 5.54 10.79
N ALA A 65 -10.12 4.73 9.85
CA ALA A 65 -10.63 3.39 10.13
C ALA A 65 -9.50 2.44 10.57
N LEU A 66 -8.38 2.44 9.87
CA LEU A 66 -7.20 1.64 10.22
C LEU A 66 -6.65 2.03 11.60
N GLU A 67 -6.68 3.31 11.96
CA GLU A 67 -6.28 3.79 13.28
C GLU A 67 -7.22 3.31 14.41
N ARG A 68 -8.50 3.06 14.12
CA ARG A 68 -9.42 2.43 15.08
C ARG A 68 -9.20 0.93 15.22
N ILE A 69 -8.85 0.25 14.12
CA ILE A 69 -8.65 -1.21 14.08
C ILE A 69 -7.29 -1.60 14.68
N ALA A 70 -6.25 -0.87 14.30
CA ALA A 70 -4.87 -1.07 14.73
C ALA A 70 -4.27 0.28 15.18
N PRO A 71 -4.61 0.75 16.40
CA PRO A 71 -4.20 2.06 16.88
C PRO A 71 -2.69 2.21 16.98
N SER A 72 -2.19 3.40 16.69
CA SER A 72 -0.76 3.70 16.68
C SER A 72 -0.15 3.76 18.08
N ASN A 73 -0.98 4.03 19.09
CA ASN A 73 -0.60 4.05 20.49
C ASN A 73 -0.87 2.71 21.22
N ALA A 74 -1.38 1.70 20.52
CA ALA A 74 -1.60 0.39 21.13
C ALA A 74 -0.27 -0.35 21.33
N TYR A 75 -0.25 -1.27 22.30
CA TYR A 75 0.88 -2.15 22.52
C TYR A 75 0.86 -3.31 21.53
N TYR A 76 1.94 -3.48 20.77
CA TYR A 76 2.15 -4.60 19.85
C TYR A 76 3.30 -5.45 20.34
N LYS A 77 3.05 -6.75 20.54
CA LYS A 77 4.08 -7.70 20.98
C LYS A 77 5.27 -7.81 20.01
N HIS A 78 5.06 -7.44 18.73
CA HIS A 78 6.13 -7.34 17.74
C HIS A 78 7.33 -6.53 18.25
N GLU A 79 7.07 -5.47 19.02
CA GLU A 79 8.08 -4.57 19.57
C GLU A 79 9.09 -5.29 20.48
N GLU A 80 8.69 -6.38 21.15
CA GLU A 80 9.58 -7.13 22.05
C GLU A 80 10.79 -7.75 21.34
N ARG A 81 10.69 -7.95 20.02
CA ARG A 81 11.75 -8.62 19.25
C ARG A 81 12.75 -7.67 18.63
N TRP A 82 12.28 -6.57 18.05
CA TRP A 82 13.09 -5.70 17.20
C TRP A 82 13.19 -4.26 17.67
N HIS A 83 12.30 -3.83 18.57
CA HIS A 83 12.22 -2.46 19.06
C HIS A 83 12.19 -1.41 17.93
N ASP A 84 11.50 -1.72 16.83
CA ASP A 84 11.48 -0.94 15.59
C ASP A 84 10.21 -0.10 15.43
N GLY A 85 9.26 -0.23 16.35
CA GLY A 85 8.08 0.62 16.43
C GLY A 85 7.11 0.45 15.27
N ASN A 86 7.15 -0.64 14.49
CA ASN A 86 6.33 -0.80 13.27
C ASN A 86 5.27 -1.91 13.37
N GLY A 87 5.06 -2.50 14.56
CA GLY A 87 4.08 -3.58 14.75
C GLY A 87 2.66 -3.24 14.25
N ARG A 88 2.24 -1.97 14.38
CA ARG A 88 0.98 -1.47 13.81
C ARG A 88 0.95 -1.52 12.30
N SER A 89 2.06 -1.20 11.63
CA SER A 89 2.17 -1.17 10.18
C SER A 89 2.04 -2.58 9.60
N HIS A 90 2.52 -3.59 10.32
CA HIS A 90 2.30 -4.99 9.97
C HIS A 90 0.83 -5.42 10.07
N VAL A 91 0.08 -4.89 11.03
CA VAL A 91 -1.34 -5.23 11.20
C VAL A 91 -2.22 -4.47 10.19
N LYS A 92 -1.80 -3.27 9.76
CA LYS A 92 -2.51 -2.44 8.79
C LYS A 92 -2.29 -2.88 7.33
N ALA A 93 -1.22 -3.65 7.04
CA ALA A 93 -0.86 -4.14 5.70
C ALA A 93 -1.70 -5.36 5.27
#